data_AF-A0A645E607-F1
#
_entry.id   AF-A0A645E607-F1
#
_cell.length_a   1.000
_cell.length_b   1.000
_cell.length_c   1.000
_cell.angle_alpha   90.00
_cell.angle_beta   90.00
_cell.angle_gamma   90.00
#
_symmetry.space_group_name_H-M   'P 1'
#
loop_
_entity.id
_entity.type
_entity.pdbx_description
1 polymer ?
#
loop_
_entity_poly.entity_id
_entity_poly.type
_entity_poly.pdbx_seq_one_letter_code
_entity_poly.pdbx_strand_id
1 'polypeptide(L)'
;MKSIGQLAHAAASPRRDESQSVNAGVAKLFLLMQGSYGTAFLSKFGSGALDDDGQDIGMLAALKVWGASLRKYAPEVIEAAADRIADHHPEFPPSLPQFEALCKAATPRKTYAEEAGLLALPAPKFQRLEVPIVAHGDGKDWARKILARADAGDKTVSYRALQDAKEALGLNKRRQQEGVH
;
A
#
# COMPACT_ATOMS: atom_id res chain seq x y z
N MET A 1 5.47 25.61 -51.71
CA MET A 1 6.34 26.49 -50.90
C MET A 1 5.48 27.09 -49.79
N LYS A 2 5.72 26.69 -48.53
CA LYS A 2 4.97 27.17 -47.36
C LYS A 2 5.76 28.29 -46.67
N SER A 3 5.07 29.35 -46.28
CA SER A 3 5.64 30.64 -45.83
C SER A 3 6.34 30.55 -44.46
N ILE A 4 7.50 31.19 -44.37
CA ILE A 4 8.36 31.32 -43.16
C ILE A 4 7.62 32.01 -41.99
N GLY A 5 6.51 32.72 -42.27
CA GLY A 5 5.68 33.37 -41.25
C GLY A 5 4.84 32.44 -40.37
N GLN A 6 4.70 31.14 -40.70
CA GLN A 6 3.94 30.18 -39.89
C GLN A 6 4.78 29.39 -38.87
N LEU A 7 6.11 29.57 -38.86
CA LEU A 7 7.00 28.93 -37.89
C LEU A 7 7.26 29.76 -36.62
N ALA A 8 6.77 31.01 -36.56
CA ALA A 8 7.00 31.90 -35.42
C ALA A 8 5.90 31.87 -34.34
N HIS A 9 4.78 31.17 -34.57
CA HIS A 9 3.62 31.20 -33.65
C HIS A 9 3.39 29.92 -32.82
N ALA A 10 4.27 28.91 -32.94
CA ALA A 10 4.15 27.62 -32.25
C ALA A 10 5.14 27.42 -31.08
N ALA A 11 5.82 28.48 -30.61
CA ALA A 11 6.76 28.39 -29.49
C ALA A 11 6.42 29.34 -28.32
N ALA A 12 5.21 29.93 -28.31
CA ALA A 12 4.69 30.70 -27.20
C ALA A 12 3.55 29.93 -26.48
N SER A 13 3.78 28.65 -26.17
CA SER A 13 3.03 27.99 -25.10
C SER A 13 3.65 28.40 -23.78
N PRO A 14 2.86 28.76 -22.75
CA PRO A 14 3.40 29.04 -21.44
C PRO A 14 3.91 27.73 -20.86
N ARG A 15 5.22 27.47 -20.99
CA ARG A 15 5.94 26.75 -19.93
C ARG A 15 5.99 27.68 -18.71
N ARG A 16 4.84 27.99 -18.14
CA ARG A 16 4.74 28.58 -16.81
C ARG A 16 5.09 27.44 -15.85
N ASP A 17 6.38 27.32 -15.62
CA ASP A 17 7.00 27.00 -14.35
C ASP A 17 6.57 25.71 -13.61
N GLU A 18 7.08 24.56 -14.06
CA GLU A 18 7.40 23.44 -13.14
C GLU A 18 8.50 23.82 -12.12
N SER A 19 9.20 24.93 -12.37
CA SER A 19 10.29 25.48 -11.58
C SER A 19 9.85 26.48 -10.50
N GLN A 20 8.80 27.28 -10.72
CA GLN A 20 8.27 28.23 -9.71
C GLN A 20 7.11 27.69 -8.88
N SER A 21 6.60 26.48 -9.13
CA SER A 21 5.86 25.79 -8.07
C SER A 21 6.85 25.41 -6.97
N VAL A 22 7.13 26.33 -6.05
CA VAL A 22 7.43 25.94 -4.68
C VAL A 22 6.28 25.02 -4.31
N ASN A 23 6.60 23.72 -4.27
CA ASN A 23 5.64 22.64 -4.32
C ASN A 23 4.57 22.90 -3.25
N ALA A 24 3.31 23.11 -3.66
CA ALA A 24 2.25 23.56 -2.75
C ALA A 24 2.15 22.66 -1.50
N GLY A 25 2.50 21.38 -1.64
CA GLY A 25 2.61 20.44 -0.52
C GLY A 25 3.72 20.78 0.48
N VAL A 26 4.89 21.26 0.03
CA VAL A 26 5.99 21.68 0.92
C VAL A 26 5.66 23.00 1.62
N ALA A 27 4.98 23.92 0.94
CA ALA A 27 4.48 25.14 1.59
C ALA A 27 3.45 24.81 2.68
N LYS A 28 2.51 23.90 2.40
CA LYS A 28 1.54 23.37 3.39
C LYS A 28 2.26 22.68 4.57
N LEU A 29 3.32 21.92 4.30
CA LEU A 29 4.14 21.28 5.33
C LEU A 29 4.86 22.29 6.23
N PHE A 30 5.42 23.36 5.65
CA PHE A 30 6.05 24.44 6.41
C PHE A 30 5.05 25.17 7.28
N LEU A 31 3.84 25.44 6.75
CA LEU A 31 2.75 26.02 7.52
C LEU A 31 2.34 25.12 8.70
N LEU A 32 2.24 23.81 8.47
CA LEU A 32 1.98 22.82 9.52
C LEU A 32 3.07 22.86 10.61
N MET A 33 4.35 22.80 10.23
CA MET A 33 5.46 22.84 11.19
C MET A 33 5.52 24.17 11.94
N GLN A 34 5.28 25.29 11.28
CA GLN A 34 5.21 26.59 11.94
C GLN A 34 4.06 26.63 12.96
N GLY A 35 2.90 26.08 12.63
CA GLY A 35 1.76 25.99 13.55
C GLY A 35 2.03 25.09 14.76
N SER A 36 2.69 23.95 14.55
CA SER A 36 2.95 22.96 15.61
C SER A 36 4.10 23.35 16.53
N TYR A 37 5.15 24.00 16.01
CA TYR A 37 6.39 24.27 16.75
C TYR A 37 6.62 25.76 17.06
N GLY A 38 5.81 26.65 16.50
CA GLY A 38 5.87 28.09 16.77
C GLY A 38 7.27 28.69 16.55
N THR A 39 7.79 29.37 17.58
CA THR A 39 9.09 30.04 17.50
C THR A 39 10.26 29.10 17.29
N ALA A 40 10.17 27.83 17.72
CA ALA A 40 11.24 26.86 17.49
C ALA A 40 11.44 26.56 15.99
N PHE A 41 10.38 26.63 15.20
CA PHE A 41 10.45 26.54 13.74
C PHE A 41 11.12 27.76 13.11
N LEU A 42 10.68 28.95 13.51
CA LEU A 42 11.25 30.20 13.01
C LEU A 42 12.74 30.34 13.35
N SER A 43 13.13 29.99 14.58
CA SER A 43 14.54 30.00 15.00
C SER A 43 15.42 29.01 14.22
N LYS A 44 14.83 27.94 13.67
CA LYS A 44 15.57 26.90 12.94
C LYS A 44 15.75 27.24 11.46
N PHE A 45 14.73 27.82 10.83
CA PHE A 45 14.70 28.02 9.37
C PHE A 45 14.75 29.50 8.95
N GLY A 46 14.34 30.41 9.83
CA GLY A 46 14.44 31.85 9.59
C GLY A 46 15.88 32.34 9.73
N SER A 47 16.27 33.30 8.90
CA SER A 47 17.56 33.99 9.00
C SER A 47 17.44 35.38 9.63
N GLY A 48 16.23 35.95 9.69
CA GLY A 48 15.96 37.32 10.12
C GLY A 48 16.29 38.37 9.05
N ALA A 49 16.85 37.97 7.90
CA ALA A 49 17.10 38.84 6.77
C ALA A 49 15.92 38.77 5.80
N LEU A 50 15.35 39.93 5.46
CA LEU A 50 14.21 40.04 4.56
C LEU A 50 14.66 40.38 3.14
N ASP A 51 13.95 39.87 2.15
CA ASP A 51 14.07 40.31 0.75
C ASP A 51 13.26 41.60 0.48
N ASP A 52 13.28 42.05 -0.78
CA ASP A 52 12.59 43.28 -1.21
C ASP A 52 11.06 43.19 -1.03
N ASP A 53 10.50 41.98 -0.95
CA ASP A 53 9.08 41.69 -0.73
C ASP A 53 8.75 41.46 0.76
N GLY A 54 9.73 41.63 1.66
CA GLY A 54 9.58 41.47 3.09
C GLY A 54 9.50 40.01 3.56
N GLN A 55 9.92 39.05 2.75
CA GLN A 55 9.97 37.62 3.08
C GLN A 55 11.33 37.23 3.68
N ASP A 56 11.33 36.33 4.66
CA ASP A 56 12.58 35.82 5.23
C ASP A 56 13.37 34.97 4.22
N ILE A 57 14.59 35.42 3.91
CA ILE A 57 15.47 34.78 2.92
C ILE A 57 15.83 33.35 3.32
N GLY A 58 16.03 33.09 4.62
CA GLY A 58 16.31 31.76 5.14
C GLY A 58 15.14 30.80 4.92
N MET A 59 13.93 31.29 5.18
CA MET A 59 12.69 30.55 4.97
C MET A 59 12.48 30.20 3.48
N LEU A 60 12.69 31.17 2.59
CA LEU A 60 12.60 30.96 1.14
C LEU A 60 13.64 29.96 0.63
N ALA A 61 14.87 30.06 1.11
CA ALA A 61 15.93 29.12 0.78
C ALA A 61 15.58 27.70 1.26
N ALA A 62 15.09 27.55 2.49
CA ALA A 62 14.65 26.28 3.03
C ALA A 62 13.50 25.68 2.22
N LEU A 63 12.47 26.47 1.89
CA LEU A 63 11.35 26.05 1.03
C LEU A 63 11.83 25.52 -0.32
N LYS A 64 12.78 26.21 -0.95
CA LYS A 64 13.35 25.80 -2.24
C LYS A 64 14.11 24.48 -2.14
N VAL A 65 14.95 24.32 -1.12
CA VAL A 65 15.74 23.09 -0.90
C VAL A 65 14.84 21.90 -0.58
N TRP A 66 13.87 22.08 0.32
CA TRP A 66 12.89 21.03 0.64
C TRP A 66 12.04 20.68 -0.58
N GLY A 67 11.60 21.70 -1.32
CA GLY A 67 10.87 21.54 -2.59
C GLY A 67 11.63 20.69 -3.60
N ALA A 68 12.94 20.88 -3.73
CA ALA A 68 13.78 20.09 -4.63
C ALA A 68 13.96 18.64 -4.12
N SER A 69 14.31 18.47 -2.84
CA SER A 69 14.64 17.15 -2.27
C SER A 69 13.42 16.23 -2.16
N LEU A 70 12.24 16.79 -1.89
CA LEU A 70 11.02 16.00 -1.70
C LEU A 70 10.30 15.62 -3.00
N ARG A 71 10.72 16.16 -4.15
CA ARG A 71 10.16 15.81 -5.48
C ARG A 71 10.20 14.32 -5.82
N LYS A 72 11.08 13.55 -5.19
CA LYS A 72 11.21 12.09 -5.39
C LYS A 72 10.16 11.26 -4.65
N TYR A 73 9.39 11.87 -3.75
CA TYR A 73 8.32 11.20 -3.01
C TYR A 73 6.97 11.56 -3.60
N ALA A 74 6.05 10.59 -3.60
CA ALA A 74 4.68 10.86 -3.99
C ALA A 74 3.99 11.77 -2.95
N PRO A 75 3.03 12.63 -3.35
CA PRO A 75 2.35 13.55 -2.43
C PRO A 75 1.77 12.85 -1.18
N GLU A 76 1.16 11.68 -1.36
CA GLU A 76 0.58 10.87 -0.29
C GLU A 76 1.62 10.37 0.72
N VAL A 77 2.87 10.13 0.28
CA VAL A 77 3.97 9.75 1.17
C VAL A 77 4.41 10.93 2.02
N ILE A 78 4.43 12.13 1.44
CA ILE A 78 4.76 13.37 2.16
C ILE A 78 3.69 13.67 3.21
N GLU A 79 2.40 13.54 2.87
CA GLU A 79 1.30 13.73 3.83
C GLU A 79 1.34 12.69 4.95
N ALA A 80 1.50 11.40 4.63
CA ALA A 80 1.62 10.35 5.64
C ALA A 80 2.85 10.52 6.55
N ALA A 81 3.95 11.08 6.03
CA ALA A 81 5.12 11.43 6.83
C ALA A 81 4.86 12.66 7.71
N ALA A 82 4.12 13.65 7.22
CA ALA A 82 3.74 14.85 7.95
C ALA A 82 2.89 14.53 9.19
N ASP A 83 1.93 13.60 9.06
CA ASP A 83 1.08 13.15 10.17
C ASP A 83 1.88 12.51 11.32
N ARG A 84 3.06 11.96 11.02
CA ARG A 84 3.94 11.28 12.00
C ARG A 84 4.95 12.21 12.64
N ILE A 85 5.04 13.48 12.22
CA ILE A 85 6.04 14.42 12.72
C ILE A 85 5.92 14.60 14.24
N ALA A 86 4.70 14.78 14.76
CA ALA A 86 4.47 15.02 16.19
C ALA A 86 4.92 13.83 17.07
N ASP A 87 4.72 12.60 16.60
CA ASP A 87 5.09 11.39 17.33
C ASP A 87 6.62 11.20 17.39
N HIS A 88 7.33 11.50 16.30
CA HIS A 88 8.77 11.28 16.19
C HIS A 88 9.62 12.47 16.61
N HIS A 89 9.06 13.67 16.56
CA HIS A 89 9.75 14.93 16.83
C HIS A 89 8.89 15.85 17.73
N PRO A 90 8.54 15.45 18.96
CA PRO A 90 7.60 16.20 19.78
C PRO A 90 8.11 17.58 20.22
N GLU A 91 9.42 17.74 20.42
CA GLU A 91 10.00 18.95 21.00
C GLU A 91 10.46 19.98 19.98
N PHE A 92 10.96 19.52 18.82
CA PHE A 92 11.61 20.38 17.83
C PHE A 92 11.21 19.99 16.41
N PRO A 93 11.08 20.97 15.50
CA PRO A 93 10.75 20.68 14.11
C PRO A 93 11.88 19.86 13.45
N PRO A 94 11.53 18.84 12.64
CA PRO A 94 12.52 17.98 12.01
C PRO A 94 13.38 18.76 11.01
N SER A 95 14.65 18.38 10.88
CA SER A 95 15.48 18.77 9.74
C SER A 95 15.07 18.03 8.47
N LEU A 96 15.53 18.51 7.30
CA LEU A 96 15.22 17.85 6.03
C LEU A 96 15.63 16.37 6.01
N PRO A 97 16.84 15.95 6.43
CA PRO A 97 17.21 14.54 6.48
C PRO A 97 16.31 13.70 7.42
N GLN A 98 15.87 14.27 8.54
CA GLN A 98 14.96 13.60 9.47
C GLN A 98 13.59 13.40 8.83
N PHE A 99 13.07 14.43 8.15
CA PHE A 99 11.80 14.32 7.44
C PHE A 99 11.88 13.36 6.24
N GLU A 100 13.01 13.34 5.51
CA GLU A 100 13.24 12.35 4.45
C GLU A 100 13.26 10.91 4.99
N ALA A 101 13.73 10.69 6.22
CA ALA A 101 13.67 9.39 6.87
C ALA A 101 12.21 8.97 7.15
N LEU A 102 11.37 9.90 7.60
CA LEU A 102 9.93 9.67 7.75
C LEU A 102 9.27 9.36 6.40
N CYS A 103 9.62 10.10 5.34
CA CYS A 103 9.12 9.82 3.99
C CYS A 103 9.53 8.42 3.52
N LYS A 104 10.80 8.03 3.70
CA LYS A 104 11.28 6.66 3.36
C LYS A 104 10.53 5.58 4.14
N ALA A 105 10.20 5.83 5.40
CA ALA A 105 9.43 4.90 6.24
C ALA A 105 7.94 4.86 5.87
N ALA A 106 7.40 5.94 5.30
CA ALA A 106 6.03 6.03 4.81
C ALA A 106 5.86 5.47 3.39
N THR A 107 6.93 5.40 2.59
CA THR A 107 6.89 4.81 1.24
C THR A 107 6.43 3.34 1.33
N PRO A 108 5.35 2.98 0.61
CA PRO A 108 4.92 1.58 0.52
C PRO A 108 6.06 0.70 0.04
N ARG A 109 6.37 -0.35 0.81
CA ARG A 109 7.33 -1.36 0.36
C ARG A 109 6.70 -2.15 -0.76
N LYS A 110 7.38 -2.22 -1.90
CA LYS A 110 7.01 -3.14 -2.96
C LYS A 110 7.18 -4.56 -2.45
N THR A 111 6.25 -5.44 -2.80
CA THR A 111 6.41 -6.87 -2.61
C THR A 111 7.48 -7.40 -3.57
N TYR A 112 8.11 -8.54 -3.24
CA TYR A 112 9.07 -9.18 -4.14
C TYR A 112 8.51 -9.38 -5.56
N ALA A 113 7.22 -9.74 -5.68
CA ALA A 113 6.55 -9.91 -6.96
C ALA A 113 6.49 -8.61 -7.77
N GLU A 114 6.21 -7.47 -7.13
CA GLU A 114 6.19 -6.15 -7.78
C GLU A 114 7.59 -5.66 -8.14
N GLU A 115 8.59 -5.90 -7.29
CA GLU A 115 9.99 -5.54 -7.58
C GLU A 115 10.58 -6.36 -8.73
N ALA A 116 10.28 -7.66 -8.76
CA ALA A 116 10.74 -8.57 -9.81
C ALA A 116 9.86 -8.52 -11.09
N GLY A 117 8.81 -7.68 -11.11
CA GLY A 117 7.91 -7.57 -12.26
C GLY A 117 7.15 -8.87 -12.58
N LEU A 118 6.94 -9.72 -11.58
CA LEU A 118 6.26 -10.99 -11.73
C LEU A 118 4.76 -10.76 -11.91
N LEU A 119 4.17 -11.43 -12.91
CA LEU A 119 2.73 -11.40 -13.12
C LEU A 119 2.03 -12.07 -11.93
N ALA A 120 1.00 -11.42 -11.40
CA ALA A 120 0.13 -12.03 -10.41
C ALA A 120 -0.52 -13.27 -11.01
N LEU A 121 -0.36 -14.42 -10.35
CA LEU A 121 -1.03 -15.65 -10.75
C LEU A 121 -2.54 -15.47 -10.59
N PRO A 122 -3.36 -15.99 -11.52
CA PRO A 122 -4.80 -16.00 -11.33
C PRO A 122 -5.14 -16.81 -10.08
N ALA A 123 -6.15 -16.37 -9.34
CA ALA A 123 -6.64 -17.11 -8.19
C ALA A 123 -7.00 -18.55 -8.60
N PRO A 124 -6.61 -19.58 -7.83
CA PRO A 124 -6.88 -20.95 -8.19
C PRO A 124 -8.39 -21.19 -8.21
N LYS A 125 -8.91 -21.63 -9.36
CA LYS A 125 -10.33 -21.95 -9.53
C LYS A 125 -10.55 -23.39 -9.08
N PHE A 126 -11.20 -23.58 -7.94
CA PHE A 126 -11.67 -24.90 -7.50
C PHE A 126 -13.19 -24.95 -7.61
N GLN A 127 -13.71 -25.87 -8.41
CA GLN A 127 -15.14 -26.15 -8.45
C GLN A 127 -15.43 -27.38 -7.59
N ARG A 128 -16.17 -27.17 -6.50
CA ARG A 128 -16.72 -28.27 -5.70
C ARG A 128 -17.83 -28.93 -6.51
N LEU A 129 -17.78 -30.25 -6.68
CA LEU A 129 -18.91 -30.97 -7.28
C LEU A 129 -20.02 -31.09 -6.25
N GLU A 130 -21.23 -30.68 -6.64
CA GLU A 130 -22.43 -30.91 -5.86
C GLU A 130 -23.07 -32.21 -6.33
N VAL A 131 -23.15 -33.18 -5.42
CA VAL A 131 -23.78 -34.47 -5.69
C VAL A 131 -25.03 -34.58 -4.82
N PRO A 132 -26.23 -34.79 -5.42
CA PRO A 132 -27.44 -35.02 -4.64
C PRO A 132 -27.33 -36.36 -3.91
N ILE A 133 -27.72 -36.37 -2.63
CA ILE A 133 -27.84 -37.60 -1.83
C ILE A 133 -29.25 -37.68 -1.24
N VAL A 134 -29.73 -38.90 -1.04
CA VAL A 134 -30.95 -39.15 -0.27
C VAL A 134 -30.61 -38.96 1.22
N ALA A 135 -31.29 -38.04 1.88
CA ALA A 135 -31.10 -37.79 3.30
C ALA A 135 -31.71 -38.93 4.13
N HIS A 136 -30.95 -39.45 5.10
CA HIS A 136 -31.42 -40.50 6.01
C HIS A 136 -31.70 -39.97 7.43
N GLY A 137 -31.26 -38.75 7.76
CA GLY A 137 -31.60 -38.09 9.02
C GLY A 137 -30.90 -38.68 10.26
N ASP A 138 -29.90 -39.52 10.09
CA ASP A 138 -29.16 -40.22 11.15
C ASP A 138 -27.87 -39.47 11.59
N GLY A 139 -27.71 -38.21 11.18
CA GLY A 139 -26.51 -37.41 11.43
C GLY A 139 -25.28 -37.82 10.63
N LYS A 140 -25.36 -38.84 9.76
CA LYS A 140 -24.25 -39.35 8.93
C LYS A 140 -24.34 -38.95 7.45
N ASP A 141 -25.31 -38.10 7.11
CA ASP A 141 -25.51 -37.62 5.74
C ASP A 141 -24.31 -36.82 5.20
N TRP A 142 -23.54 -36.17 6.08
CA TRP A 142 -22.27 -35.53 5.70
C TRP A 142 -21.25 -36.55 5.15
N ALA A 143 -21.17 -37.74 5.73
CA ALA A 143 -20.26 -38.81 5.30
C ALA A 143 -20.71 -39.40 3.96
N ARG A 144 -22.02 -39.63 3.78
CA ARG A 144 -22.59 -40.05 2.49
C ARG A 144 -22.32 -39.02 1.39
N LYS A 145 -22.44 -37.73 1.70
CA LYS A 145 -22.15 -36.64 0.74
C LYS A 145 -20.68 -36.61 0.33
N ILE A 146 -19.75 -36.84 1.27
CA ILE A 146 -18.32 -36.89 0.97
C ILE A 146 -17.99 -38.11 0.09
N LEU A 147 -18.53 -39.29 0.39
CA LEU A 147 -18.36 -40.47 -0.45
C LEU A 147 -18.94 -40.27 -1.85
N ALA A 148 -20.18 -39.79 -1.95
CA ALA A 148 -20.82 -39.54 -3.23
C ALA A 148 -20.04 -38.53 -4.08
N ARG A 149 -19.46 -37.49 -3.46
CA ARG A 149 -18.57 -36.54 -4.14
C ARG A 149 -17.26 -37.19 -4.60
N ALA A 150 -16.63 -38.00 -3.76
CA ALA A 150 -15.41 -38.71 -4.12
C ALA A 150 -15.64 -39.71 -5.26
N ASP A 151 -16.74 -40.46 -5.22
CA ASP A 151 -17.14 -41.42 -6.26
C ASP A 151 -17.48 -40.71 -7.58
N ALA A 152 -18.05 -39.49 -7.51
CA ALA A 152 -18.26 -38.62 -8.67
C ALA A 152 -16.97 -37.98 -9.21
N GLY A 153 -15.80 -38.28 -8.63
CA GLY A 153 -14.51 -37.78 -9.09
C GLY A 153 -14.13 -36.39 -8.57
N ASP A 154 -14.75 -35.90 -7.49
CA ASP A 154 -14.42 -34.62 -6.89
C ASP A 154 -13.01 -34.63 -6.26
N LYS A 155 -12.05 -34.00 -6.95
CA LYS A 155 -10.66 -33.88 -6.50
C LYS A 155 -10.48 -32.93 -5.30
N THR A 156 -11.52 -32.20 -4.90
CA THR A 156 -11.47 -31.34 -3.70
C THR A 156 -11.68 -32.10 -2.39
N VAL A 157 -12.09 -33.37 -2.46
CA VAL A 157 -12.20 -34.23 -1.27
C VAL A 157 -10.80 -34.64 -0.81
N SER A 158 -10.40 -34.17 0.37
CA SER A 158 -9.11 -34.55 0.95
C SER A 158 -9.11 -36.01 1.38
N TYR A 159 -7.92 -36.63 1.37
CA TYR A 159 -7.73 -38.00 1.85
C TYR A 159 -8.31 -38.21 3.27
N ARG A 160 -8.09 -37.25 4.17
CA ARG A 160 -8.56 -37.34 5.55
C ARG A 160 -10.08 -37.31 5.65
N ALA A 161 -10.72 -36.39 4.94
CA ALA A 161 -12.18 -36.30 4.89
C ALA A 161 -12.82 -37.60 4.35
N LEU A 162 -12.17 -38.25 3.38
CA LEU A 162 -12.61 -39.54 2.86
C LEU A 162 -12.50 -40.66 3.91
N GLN A 163 -11.42 -40.69 4.69
CA GLN A 163 -11.24 -41.68 5.75
C GLN A 163 -12.25 -41.50 6.88
N ASP A 164 -12.49 -40.26 7.32
CA ASP A 164 -13.45 -39.95 8.39
C ASP A 164 -14.88 -40.30 7.95
N ALA A 165 -15.23 -40.04 6.68
CA ALA A 165 -16.52 -40.45 6.11
C ALA A 165 -16.68 -41.99 6.08
N LYS A 166 -15.62 -42.73 5.70
CA LYS A 166 -15.62 -44.19 5.75
C LYS A 166 -15.74 -44.73 7.18
N GLU A 167 -15.09 -44.12 8.15
CA GLU A 167 -15.18 -44.49 9.57
C GLU A 167 -16.59 -44.25 10.13
N ALA A 168 -17.18 -43.09 9.87
CA ALA A 168 -18.53 -42.75 10.31
C ALA A 168 -19.60 -43.74 9.79
N LEU A 169 -19.40 -44.26 8.58
CA LEU A 169 -20.26 -45.26 7.94
C LEU A 169 -19.87 -46.70 8.25
N GLY A 170 -18.82 -46.93 9.05
CA GLY A 170 -18.38 -48.28 9.44
C GLY A 170 -17.71 -49.07 8.31
N LEU A 171 -17.25 -48.40 7.24
CA LEU A 171 -16.65 -49.03 6.05
C LEU A 171 -15.15 -49.33 6.23
N ASN A 172 -14.52 -48.84 7.29
CA ASN A 172 -13.12 -49.13 7.63
C ASN A 172 -13.00 -50.33 8.58
N LYS A 173 -12.72 -51.52 8.02
CA LYS A 173 -12.59 -52.80 8.76
C LYS A 173 -11.35 -52.94 9.66
N ARG A 174 -10.38 -52.01 9.64
CA ARG A 174 -9.11 -52.18 10.38
C ARG A 174 -9.19 -51.97 11.90
N ARG A 175 -10.15 -51.19 12.42
CA ARG A 175 -10.28 -50.95 13.88
C ARG A 175 -11.27 -51.88 14.59
N GLN A 176 -12.21 -52.48 13.87
CA GLN A 176 -13.21 -53.37 14.49
C GLN A 176 -12.62 -54.71 14.97
N GLN A 177 -11.42 -55.08 14.52
CA GLN A 177 -10.74 -56.32 14.94
C GLN A 177 -9.79 -56.14 16.14
N GLU A 178 -9.50 -54.91 16.58
CA GLU A 178 -8.64 -54.65 17.76
C GLU A 178 -9.43 -54.42 19.06
N GLY A 179 -10.76 -54.59 19.03
CA GLY A 179 -11.66 -54.28 20.14
C GLY A 179 -12.57 -55.43 20.58
N VAL A 180 -12.23 -56.68 20.30
CA VAL A 180 -12.93 -57.86 20.82
C VAL A 180 -11.89 -58.88 21.32
N HIS A 181 -11.69 -58.84 22.64
CA HIS A 181 -11.01 -59.80 23.53
C HIS A 181 -9.59 -60.27 23.19
#